data_AF-A0A763CLW9-F1
#
_entry.id   AF-A0A763CLW9-F1
#
_cell.length_a   1.000
_cell.length_b   1.000
_cell.length_c   1.000
_cell.angle_alpha   90.00
_cell.angle_beta   90.00
_cell.angle_gamma   90.00
#
_symmetry.space_group_name_H-M   'P 1'
#
loop_
_entity.id
_entity.type
_entity.pdbx_description
1 polymer ?
#
loop_
_entity_poly.entity_id
_entity_poly.type
_entity_poly.pdbx_seq_one_letter_code
_entity_poly.pdbx_strand_id
1 'polypeptide(L)'
;MTVIKGTITDATGQPLAGATITFTALQNTAEMLRSVATYITTERGEYDFTVTPGVYSVRLSQNGTGGFELGSVHIYDDSPDGTLNSFLNAKNSDTRPEALRQFDALVQRAETAADTSGSGADSAAASAAVAGQYAEAAKTHAKQAAASEEAAGGYAQAAAGSASAAGSSAAQAAESHTGAQQALEEARQIAKDMVKPPPVFYCPAEERGIWQRSYDGTERTSKWTFSGNLTRSSYDVVFSGPDAWEVRYPLSEPANPLRYGFSTRFSVLLNDDRDTALEGKDLMEVRLAIPDDALPPGFSVPPATPDRPYLVLGWVARYQDNKLLILPLDSTETPSDRFAALSGFRRGNWFHFGLSLSPGSPWQYFMNESSRNGVPLRPIRTGVSTPVNTLCIRSMTPAKETHFSYLEVVAPHEVFSHRLTPEDDGATFYFPWGYYSDSGLILPDTELPPGFSVTSLAETFVYPSILLENNNMTFITVSGDPTSGNKTGSGKQWITHVGNKIWNIR
;
A
#
# COMPACT_ATOMS: atom_id res chain seq x y z
N MET A 1 -95.69 -13.24 45.02
CA MET A 1 -95.14 -14.45 45.69
C MET A 1 -93.82 -14.79 45.03
N THR A 2 -92.82 -15.20 45.80
CA THR A 2 -91.43 -15.34 45.33
C THR A 2 -90.88 -16.71 45.75
N VAL A 3 -90.16 -17.38 44.86
CA VAL A 3 -89.58 -18.71 45.10
C VAL A 3 -88.21 -18.59 45.76
N ILE A 4 -88.01 -19.33 46.85
CA ILE A 4 -86.75 -19.41 47.59
C ILE A 4 -86.24 -20.86 47.56
N LYS A 5 -85.12 -21.06 46.88
CA LYS A 5 -84.55 -22.40 46.66
C LYS A 5 -83.03 -22.44 46.63
N GLY A 6 -82.47 -23.60 46.93
CA GLY A 6 -81.02 -23.85 46.90
C GLY A 6 -80.61 -25.07 47.73
N THR A 7 -79.30 -25.20 47.95
CA THR A 7 -78.72 -26.22 48.83
C THR A 7 -78.18 -25.55 50.09
N ILE A 8 -78.44 -26.14 51.26
CA ILE A 8 -77.83 -25.70 52.52
C ILE A 8 -76.73 -26.68 52.94
N THR A 9 -75.54 -26.14 53.14
CA THR A 9 -74.34 -26.87 53.53
C THR A 9 -73.84 -26.39 54.88
N ASP A 10 -73.08 -27.21 55.58
CA ASP A 10 -72.33 -26.78 56.76
C ASP A 10 -71.12 -25.92 56.38
N ALA A 11 -70.35 -25.48 57.38
CA ALA A 11 -69.15 -24.67 57.21
C ALA A 11 -67.99 -25.40 56.50
N THR A 12 -68.08 -26.72 56.30
CA THR A 12 -67.14 -27.54 55.51
C THR A 12 -67.63 -27.83 54.09
N GLY A 13 -68.84 -27.35 53.74
CA GLY A 13 -69.48 -27.59 52.45
C GLY A 13 -70.22 -28.93 52.35
N GLN A 14 -70.32 -29.71 53.44
CA GLN A 14 -71.10 -30.94 53.43
C GLN A 14 -72.61 -30.63 53.45
N PRO A 15 -73.44 -31.31 52.65
CA PRO A 15 -74.87 -31.00 52.61
C PRO A 15 -75.57 -31.41 53.90
N LEU A 16 -76.36 -30.51 54.48
CA LEU A 16 -77.10 -30.78 55.71
C LEU A 16 -78.38 -31.54 55.40
N ALA A 17 -78.25 -32.86 55.29
CA ALA A 17 -79.37 -33.79 55.13
C ALA A 17 -80.37 -33.69 56.29
N GLY A 18 -81.67 -33.61 55.97
CA GLY A 18 -82.76 -33.66 56.96
C GLY A 18 -82.83 -32.46 57.92
N ALA A 19 -82.20 -31.34 57.61
CA ALA A 19 -82.26 -30.12 58.41
C ALA A 19 -83.59 -29.39 58.20
N THR A 20 -84.13 -28.80 59.27
CA THR A 20 -85.41 -28.08 59.26
C THR A 20 -85.20 -26.57 59.24
N ILE A 21 -85.61 -25.91 58.15
CA ILE A 21 -85.65 -24.46 57.98
C ILE A 21 -87.02 -23.97 58.46
N THR A 22 -87.05 -22.95 59.32
CA THR A 22 -88.26 -22.38 59.92
C THR A 22 -88.36 -20.89 59.60
N PHE A 23 -89.45 -20.48 58.95
CA PHE A 23 -89.81 -19.07 58.75
C PHE A 23 -90.88 -18.67 59.75
N THR A 24 -90.64 -17.62 60.54
CA THR A 24 -91.62 -17.00 61.42
C THR A 24 -91.95 -15.62 60.88
N ALA A 25 -93.18 -15.42 60.39
CA ALA A 25 -93.63 -14.09 60.01
C ALA A 25 -93.56 -13.15 61.23
N LEU A 26 -93.16 -11.89 61.02
CA LEU A 26 -93.06 -10.90 62.09
C LEU A 26 -94.30 -9.99 62.19
N GLN A 27 -95.07 -9.88 61.10
CA GLN A 27 -96.28 -9.05 60.99
C GLN A 27 -97.39 -9.78 60.24
N ASN A 28 -98.64 -9.33 60.42
CA ASN A 28 -99.73 -9.66 59.50
C ASN A 28 -99.58 -8.81 58.23
N THR A 29 -99.92 -9.36 57.06
CA THR A 29 -100.12 -8.62 55.81
C THR A 29 -101.58 -8.71 55.38
N ALA A 30 -101.96 -8.04 54.28
CA ALA A 30 -103.32 -8.11 53.76
C ALA A 30 -103.73 -9.52 53.30
N GLU A 31 -102.75 -10.37 52.95
CA GLU A 31 -102.98 -11.74 52.43
C GLU A 31 -102.70 -12.84 53.47
N MET A 32 -101.93 -12.56 54.54
CA MET A 32 -101.44 -13.60 55.45
C MET A 32 -101.38 -13.13 56.90
N LEU A 33 -101.94 -13.93 57.82
CA LEU A 33 -101.76 -13.75 59.26
C LEU A 33 -100.40 -14.29 59.72
N ARG A 34 -99.87 -13.69 60.80
CA ARG A 34 -98.60 -14.05 61.40
C ARG A 34 -98.56 -15.54 61.76
N SER A 35 -97.70 -16.27 61.06
CA SER A 35 -97.65 -17.73 61.06
C SER A 35 -96.19 -18.22 61.05
N VAL A 36 -96.02 -19.52 61.29
CA VAL A 36 -94.72 -20.21 61.26
C VAL A 36 -94.81 -21.34 60.23
N ALA A 37 -93.86 -21.39 59.30
CA ALA A 37 -93.75 -22.44 58.29
C ALA A 37 -92.40 -23.17 58.43
N THR A 38 -92.41 -24.49 58.29
CA THR A 38 -91.22 -25.35 58.46
C THR A 38 -91.02 -26.25 57.25
N TYR A 39 -89.79 -26.27 56.71
CA TYR A 39 -89.41 -27.05 55.54
C TYR A 39 -88.19 -27.91 55.88
N ILE A 40 -88.19 -29.18 55.47
CA ILE A 40 -87.11 -30.14 55.75
C ILE A 40 -86.32 -30.37 54.46
N THR A 41 -84.99 -30.34 54.55
CA THR A 41 -84.11 -30.55 53.41
C THR A 41 -84.02 -32.01 52.99
N THR A 42 -83.72 -32.25 51.70
CA THR A 42 -83.49 -33.60 51.16
C THR A 42 -82.22 -34.23 51.76
N GLU A 43 -81.96 -35.52 51.45
CA GLU A 43 -80.68 -36.18 51.80
C GLU A 43 -79.44 -35.49 51.20
N ARG A 44 -79.62 -34.57 50.24
CA ARG A 44 -78.57 -33.74 49.65
C ARG A 44 -78.61 -32.28 50.14
N GLY A 45 -79.32 -31.99 51.23
CA GLY A 45 -79.40 -30.65 51.81
C GLY A 45 -80.18 -29.62 50.99
N GLU A 46 -80.94 -30.05 49.98
CA GLU A 46 -81.67 -29.16 49.07
C GLU A 46 -83.02 -28.73 49.66
N TYR A 47 -83.44 -27.51 49.36
CA TYR A 47 -84.76 -26.94 49.68
C TYR A 47 -85.31 -26.14 48.49
N ASP A 48 -86.63 -26.17 48.32
CA ASP A 48 -87.39 -25.34 47.38
C ASP A 48 -88.78 -25.09 47.98
N PHE A 49 -89.15 -23.82 48.16
CA PHE A 49 -90.48 -23.41 48.62
C PHE A 49 -90.79 -21.96 48.20
N THR A 50 -92.09 -21.67 48.05
CA THR A 50 -92.58 -20.32 47.72
C THR A 50 -92.97 -19.57 48.99
N VAL A 51 -92.62 -18.28 49.06
CA VAL A 51 -92.95 -17.40 50.19
C VAL A 51 -93.77 -16.20 49.70
N THR A 52 -94.78 -15.81 50.48
CA THR A 52 -95.62 -14.63 50.25
C THR A 52 -94.89 -13.33 50.65
N PRO A 53 -95.15 -12.19 49.99
CA PRO A 53 -94.59 -10.90 50.39
C PRO A 53 -94.88 -10.56 51.86
N GLY A 54 -93.86 -10.05 52.56
CA GLY A 54 -93.87 -9.90 54.01
C GLY A 54 -92.48 -9.84 54.62
N VAL A 55 -92.44 -9.80 55.95
CA VAL A 55 -91.19 -9.73 56.75
C VAL A 55 -91.13 -10.92 57.69
N TYR A 56 -90.04 -11.68 57.63
CA TYR A 56 -89.88 -12.97 58.30
C TYR A 56 -88.55 -13.06 59.06
N SER A 57 -88.53 -13.68 60.24
CA SER A 57 -87.29 -14.20 60.85
C SER A 57 -87.10 -15.67 60.49
N VAL A 58 -85.87 -16.08 60.19
CA VAL A 58 -85.56 -17.43 59.66
C VAL A 58 -84.60 -18.18 60.58
N ARG A 59 -84.86 -19.47 60.84
CA ARG A 59 -84.09 -20.34 61.74
C ARG A 59 -83.81 -21.71 61.10
N LEU A 60 -82.72 -22.38 61.49
CA LEU A 60 -82.31 -23.72 61.04
C LEU A 60 -82.07 -24.66 62.22
N SER A 61 -82.48 -25.92 62.15
CA SER A 61 -82.18 -26.97 63.16
C SER A 61 -81.90 -28.34 62.54
N GLN A 62 -81.18 -29.22 63.23
CA GLN A 62 -80.85 -30.57 62.75
C GLN A 62 -81.15 -31.62 63.85
N ASN A 63 -81.71 -32.77 63.45
CA ASN A 63 -82.08 -33.89 64.34
C ASN A 63 -82.94 -33.53 65.58
N GLY A 64 -83.71 -32.43 65.52
CA GLY A 64 -84.75 -32.10 66.51
C GLY A 64 -84.29 -31.42 67.80
N THR A 65 -82.99 -31.33 68.10
CA THR A 65 -82.47 -30.64 69.30
C THR A 65 -81.30 -29.70 68.98
N GLY A 66 -81.54 -28.39 69.14
CA GLY A 66 -80.55 -27.34 68.88
C GLY A 66 -80.67 -26.73 67.47
N GLY A 67 -80.70 -25.40 67.37
CA GLY A 67 -80.84 -24.70 66.09
C GLY A 67 -80.48 -23.22 66.14
N PHE A 68 -80.00 -22.70 65.02
CA PHE A 68 -79.42 -21.35 64.84
C PHE A 68 -80.40 -20.42 64.11
N GLU A 69 -80.47 -19.15 64.52
CA GLU A 69 -81.27 -18.12 63.83
C GLU A 69 -80.41 -17.37 62.82
N LEU A 70 -80.90 -17.23 61.59
CA LEU A 70 -80.16 -16.76 60.42
C LEU A 70 -80.35 -15.27 60.13
N GLY A 71 -81.46 -14.68 60.58
CA GLY A 71 -81.76 -13.25 60.43
C GLY A 71 -83.15 -12.98 59.85
N SER A 72 -83.38 -11.71 59.49
CA SER A 72 -84.69 -11.24 58.99
C SER A 72 -84.64 -10.88 57.51
N VAL A 73 -85.61 -11.38 56.73
CA VAL A 73 -85.78 -11.09 55.29
C VAL A 73 -87.03 -10.24 55.04
N HIS A 74 -86.96 -9.36 54.05
CA HIS A 74 -88.09 -8.57 53.54
C HIS A 74 -88.34 -8.96 52.08
N ILE A 75 -89.59 -9.30 51.75
CA ILE A 75 -90.02 -9.68 50.40
C ILE A 75 -91.15 -8.74 49.99
N TYR A 76 -90.97 -7.99 48.90
CA TYR A 76 -91.98 -7.12 48.28
C TYR A 76 -92.69 -7.83 47.12
N ASP A 77 -93.82 -7.29 46.64
CA ASP A 77 -94.62 -7.90 45.56
C ASP A 77 -93.86 -8.11 44.25
N ASP A 78 -92.91 -7.23 43.95
CA ASP A 78 -92.05 -7.23 42.75
C ASP A 78 -90.65 -7.84 43.01
N SER A 79 -90.44 -8.50 44.16
CA SER A 79 -89.15 -9.10 44.50
C SER A 79 -88.86 -10.37 43.67
N PRO A 80 -87.72 -10.42 42.95
CA PRO A 80 -87.37 -11.53 42.06
C PRO A 80 -86.95 -12.79 42.83
N ASP A 81 -87.18 -13.97 42.26
CA ASP A 81 -86.78 -15.27 42.83
C ASP A 81 -85.28 -15.35 43.16
N GLY A 82 -84.93 -16.09 44.21
CA GLY A 82 -83.54 -16.14 44.69
C GLY A 82 -83.22 -17.21 45.72
N THR A 83 -82.02 -17.15 46.27
CA THR A 83 -81.60 -18.02 47.38
C THR A 83 -81.94 -17.38 48.72
N LEU A 84 -82.03 -18.17 49.80
CA LEU A 84 -82.24 -17.62 51.14
C LEU A 84 -81.16 -16.58 51.53
N ASN A 85 -79.93 -16.80 51.08
CA ASN A 85 -78.79 -15.95 51.45
C ASN A 85 -78.82 -14.56 50.77
N SER A 86 -79.41 -14.44 49.58
CA SER A 86 -79.50 -13.15 48.87
C SER A 86 -80.48 -12.16 49.51
N PHE A 87 -81.53 -12.64 50.17
CA PHE A 87 -82.63 -11.80 50.66
C PHE A 87 -82.34 -10.97 51.92
N LEU A 88 -81.15 -11.08 52.50
CA LEU A 88 -80.85 -10.45 53.78
C LEU A 88 -80.43 -8.91 53.66
N ASN A 89 -81.13 -8.01 52.86
CA ASN A 89 -80.89 -6.51 52.54
C ASN A 89 -82.04 -5.60 51.85
N ALA A 90 -82.12 -4.20 51.91
CA ALA A 90 -82.74 -3.13 50.95
C ALA A 90 -83.04 -1.61 51.45
N LYS A 91 -83.17 -0.49 50.60
CA LYS A 91 -83.51 1.02 50.91
C LYS A 91 -84.01 2.01 49.72
N ASN A 92 -84.65 3.23 49.93
CA ASN A 92 -85.48 4.11 48.95
C ASN A 92 -85.34 5.75 48.92
N SER A 93 -86.14 6.59 48.13
CA SER A 93 -86.06 8.14 47.90
C SER A 93 -87.36 9.06 47.50
N ASP A 94 -87.29 10.33 46.91
CA ASP A 94 -88.34 11.50 46.89
C ASP A 94 -88.52 12.53 45.62
N THR A 95 -89.24 13.73 45.65
CA THR A 95 -90.05 14.48 44.56
C THR A 95 -90.24 16.10 44.55
N ARG A 96 -90.96 16.84 43.60
CA ARG A 96 -91.50 18.34 43.62
C ARG A 96 -92.33 19.01 42.37
N PRO A 97 -92.92 20.30 42.37
CA PRO A 97 -94.03 20.92 41.47
C PRO A 97 -93.86 22.20 40.47
N GLU A 98 -94.88 23.12 40.17
CA GLU A 98 -95.21 23.75 38.80
C GLU A 98 -95.23 25.28 38.33
N ALA A 99 -96.28 26.15 38.46
CA ALA A 99 -96.65 27.18 37.43
C ALA A 99 -95.63 28.28 36.99
N LEU A 100 -94.74 28.74 37.88
CA LEU A 100 -93.67 29.71 37.54
C LEU A 100 -92.74 29.18 36.43
N ARG A 101 -92.65 27.85 36.26
CA ARG A 101 -91.84 27.19 35.21
C ARG A 101 -92.17 27.63 33.78
N GLN A 102 -93.34 28.22 33.51
CA GLN A 102 -93.79 28.50 32.13
C GLN A 102 -93.44 29.90 31.60
N PHE A 103 -93.44 30.94 32.44
CA PHE A 103 -93.12 32.30 31.97
C PHE A 103 -91.62 32.48 31.74
N ASP A 104 -90.79 32.01 32.68
CA ASP A 104 -89.33 32.03 32.55
C ASP A 104 -88.86 31.29 31.28
N ALA A 105 -89.53 30.19 30.92
CA ALA A 105 -89.26 29.43 29.71
C ALA A 105 -89.56 30.19 28.40
N LEU A 106 -90.47 31.18 28.40
CA LEU A 106 -90.80 31.96 27.21
C LEU A 106 -89.79 33.07 26.93
N VAL A 107 -89.34 33.79 27.96
CA VAL A 107 -88.31 34.84 27.83
C VAL A 107 -86.98 34.20 27.42
N GLN A 108 -86.57 33.13 28.12
CA GLN A 108 -85.37 32.36 27.75
C GLN A 108 -85.41 31.89 26.29
N ARG A 109 -86.58 31.47 25.78
CA ARG A 109 -86.71 31.05 24.37
C ARG A 109 -86.54 32.18 23.38
N ALA A 110 -86.97 33.40 23.70
CA ALA A 110 -86.83 34.56 22.82
C ALA A 110 -85.36 35.04 22.76
N GLU A 111 -84.70 35.14 23.92
CA GLU A 111 -83.27 35.47 24.03
C GLU A 111 -82.42 34.42 23.30
N THR A 112 -82.66 33.13 23.58
CA THR A 112 -81.99 32.01 22.88
C THR A 112 -82.17 32.08 21.37
N ALA A 113 -83.35 32.47 20.86
CA ALA A 113 -83.60 32.57 19.42
C ALA A 113 -82.82 33.73 18.78
N ALA A 114 -82.70 34.87 19.46
CA ALA A 114 -81.90 36.00 19.00
C ALA A 114 -80.40 35.64 18.97
N ASP A 115 -79.88 35.06 20.05
CA ASP A 115 -78.48 34.60 20.15
C ASP A 115 -78.15 33.53 19.10
N THR A 116 -79.08 32.61 18.85
CA THR A 116 -78.95 31.58 17.79
C THR A 116 -78.89 32.23 16.40
N SER A 117 -79.70 33.26 16.14
CA SER A 117 -79.69 33.97 14.85
C SER A 117 -78.42 34.80 14.65
N GLY A 118 -77.91 35.44 15.70
CA GLY A 118 -76.61 36.13 15.67
C GLY A 118 -75.47 35.16 15.38
N SER A 119 -75.40 34.08 16.17
CA SER A 119 -74.43 32.98 15.99
C SER A 119 -74.49 32.37 14.58
N GLY A 120 -75.68 32.27 13.99
CA GLY A 120 -75.88 31.80 12.62
C GLY A 120 -75.33 32.76 11.57
N ALA A 121 -75.52 34.08 11.75
CA ALA A 121 -74.96 35.10 10.87
C ALA A 121 -73.42 35.13 10.94
N ASP A 122 -72.85 35.06 12.14
CA ASP A 122 -71.39 34.98 12.35
C ASP A 122 -70.80 33.71 11.74
N SER A 123 -71.49 32.57 11.88
CA SER A 123 -71.09 31.29 11.25
C SER A 123 -71.14 31.36 9.72
N ALA A 124 -72.13 32.05 9.15
CA ALA A 124 -72.23 32.27 7.72
C ALA A 124 -71.12 33.21 7.20
N ALA A 125 -70.80 34.28 7.94
CA ALA A 125 -69.71 35.20 7.61
C ALA A 125 -68.34 34.50 7.68
N ALA A 126 -68.10 33.67 8.72
CA ALA A 126 -66.91 32.84 8.83
C ALA A 126 -66.81 31.83 7.67
N SER A 127 -67.92 31.18 7.30
CA SER A 127 -67.96 30.24 6.18
C SER A 127 -67.66 30.92 4.84
N ALA A 128 -68.18 32.14 4.63
CA ALA A 128 -67.88 32.94 3.44
C ALA A 128 -66.41 33.38 3.38
N ALA A 129 -65.81 33.76 4.52
CA ALA A 129 -64.39 34.09 4.61
C ALA A 129 -63.50 32.87 4.28
N VAL A 130 -63.85 31.69 4.81
CA VAL A 130 -63.16 30.42 4.51
C VAL A 130 -63.31 30.04 3.03
N ALA A 131 -64.50 30.19 2.44
CA ALA A 131 -64.69 29.98 1.00
C ALA A 131 -63.84 30.94 0.14
N GLY A 132 -63.69 32.20 0.56
CA GLY A 132 -62.79 33.17 -0.06
C GLY A 132 -61.32 32.75 0.00
N GLN A 133 -60.87 32.23 1.15
CA GLN A 133 -59.52 31.68 1.31
C GLN A 133 -59.28 30.48 0.39
N TYR A 134 -60.25 29.56 0.27
CA TYR A 134 -60.15 28.43 -0.65
C TYR A 134 -60.12 28.87 -2.13
N ALA A 135 -60.86 29.92 -2.51
CA ALA A 135 -60.84 30.46 -3.87
C ALA A 135 -59.45 31.04 -4.24
N GLU A 136 -58.83 31.82 -3.35
CA GLU A 136 -57.47 32.34 -3.59
C GLU A 136 -56.40 31.23 -3.51
N ALA A 137 -56.59 30.20 -2.68
CA ALA A 137 -55.73 29.01 -2.67
C ALA A 137 -55.82 28.24 -3.99
N ALA A 138 -57.02 27.98 -4.51
CA ALA A 138 -57.23 27.32 -5.80
C ALA A 138 -56.62 28.11 -6.96
N LYS A 139 -56.78 29.44 -6.97
CA LYS A 139 -56.15 30.35 -7.94
C LYS A 139 -54.62 30.36 -7.83
N THR A 140 -54.07 30.20 -6.63
CA THR A 140 -52.62 30.05 -6.40
C THR A 140 -52.13 28.71 -6.93
N HIS A 141 -52.82 27.61 -6.66
CA HIS A 141 -52.49 26.29 -7.19
C HIS A 141 -52.61 26.22 -8.72
N ALA A 142 -53.60 26.88 -9.33
CA ALA A 142 -53.70 26.99 -10.79
C ALA A 142 -52.49 27.69 -11.41
N LYS A 143 -51.99 28.77 -10.79
CA LYS A 143 -50.74 29.43 -11.21
C LYS A 143 -49.51 28.54 -11.03
N GLN A 144 -49.43 27.79 -9.93
CA GLN A 144 -48.34 26.84 -9.67
C GLN A 144 -48.36 25.69 -10.69
N ALA A 145 -49.54 25.20 -11.08
CA ALA A 145 -49.69 24.17 -12.10
C ALA A 145 -49.24 24.68 -13.48
N ALA A 146 -49.68 25.87 -13.90
CA ALA A 146 -49.24 26.50 -15.16
C ALA A 146 -47.71 26.72 -15.19
N ALA A 147 -47.12 27.24 -14.12
CA ALA A 147 -45.66 27.38 -14.02
C ALA A 147 -44.92 26.03 -14.04
N SER A 148 -45.54 24.96 -13.51
CA SER A 148 -44.99 23.60 -13.57
C SER A 148 -45.08 23.01 -14.99
N GLU A 149 -46.14 23.33 -15.74
CA GLU A 149 -46.30 22.94 -17.15
C GLU A 149 -45.29 23.67 -18.05
N GLU A 150 -45.09 24.97 -17.86
CA GLU A 150 -44.03 25.75 -18.53
C GLU A 150 -42.64 25.17 -18.22
N ALA A 151 -42.35 24.86 -16.95
CA ALA A 151 -41.10 24.22 -16.55
C ALA A 151 -40.92 22.84 -17.19
N ALA A 152 -41.97 22.01 -17.24
CA ALA A 152 -41.94 20.72 -17.92
C ALA A 152 -41.67 20.86 -19.43
N GLY A 153 -42.25 21.88 -20.08
CA GLY A 153 -41.93 22.25 -21.47
C GLY A 153 -40.46 22.62 -21.65
N GLY A 154 -39.90 23.43 -20.74
CA GLY A 154 -38.48 23.77 -20.72
C GLY A 154 -37.57 22.55 -20.55
N TYR A 155 -37.92 21.63 -19.65
CA TYR A 155 -37.17 20.37 -19.48
C TYR A 155 -37.26 19.46 -20.72
N ALA A 156 -38.41 19.39 -21.39
CA ALA A 156 -38.57 18.64 -22.64
C ALA A 156 -37.71 19.22 -23.77
N GLN A 157 -37.63 20.56 -23.89
CA GLN A 157 -36.73 21.23 -24.82
C GLN A 157 -35.26 20.98 -24.49
N ALA A 158 -34.86 21.05 -23.22
CA ALA A 158 -33.50 20.76 -22.77
C ALA A 158 -33.10 19.29 -23.03
N ALA A 159 -34.04 18.35 -22.86
CA ALA A 159 -33.85 16.94 -23.18
C ALA A 159 -33.69 16.71 -24.70
N ALA A 160 -34.50 17.38 -25.54
CA ALA A 160 -34.36 17.33 -27.00
C ALA A 160 -33.02 17.94 -27.48
N GLY A 161 -32.58 19.04 -26.87
CA GLY A 161 -31.25 19.63 -27.12
C GLY A 161 -30.12 18.68 -26.74
N SER A 162 -30.25 18.01 -25.59
CA SER A 162 -29.27 17.04 -25.09
C SER A 162 -29.21 15.77 -25.95
N ALA A 163 -30.35 15.27 -26.43
CA ALA A 163 -30.42 14.17 -27.39
C ALA A 163 -29.77 14.54 -28.74
N SER A 164 -29.98 15.78 -29.20
CA SER A 164 -29.35 16.30 -30.42
C SER A 164 -27.84 16.43 -30.27
N ALA A 165 -27.36 16.97 -29.15
CA ALA A 165 -25.94 17.07 -28.81
C ALA A 165 -25.29 15.68 -28.71
N ALA A 166 -25.94 14.71 -28.07
CA ALA A 166 -25.48 13.32 -28.01
C ALA A 166 -25.39 12.67 -29.41
N GLY A 167 -26.35 12.96 -30.30
CA GLY A 167 -26.29 12.56 -31.71
C GLY A 167 -25.07 13.13 -32.46
N SER A 168 -24.80 14.43 -32.29
CA SER A 168 -23.61 15.08 -32.84
C SER A 168 -22.31 14.50 -32.28
N SER A 169 -22.23 14.26 -30.96
CA SER A 169 -21.08 13.63 -30.34
C SER A 169 -20.88 12.18 -30.78
N ALA A 170 -21.95 11.42 -31.03
CA ALA A 170 -21.87 10.08 -31.60
C ALA A 170 -21.35 10.09 -33.05
N ALA A 171 -21.78 11.06 -33.87
CA ALA A 171 -21.23 11.27 -35.21
C ALA A 171 -19.74 11.63 -35.18
N GLN A 172 -19.35 12.59 -34.33
CA GLN A 172 -17.94 12.97 -34.12
C GLN A 172 -17.09 11.81 -33.61
N ALA A 173 -17.65 10.94 -32.75
CA ALA A 173 -16.96 9.74 -32.29
C ALA A 173 -16.79 8.69 -33.41
N ALA A 174 -17.77 8.54 -34.30
CA ALA A 174 -17.68 7.65 -35.46
C ALA A 174 -16.67 8.17 -36.51
N GLU A 175 -16.63 9.48 -36.77
CA GLU A 175 -15.61 10.13 -37.58
C GLU A 175 -14.21 9.96 -36.95
N SER A 176 -14.08 10.23 -35.65
CA SER A 176 -12.82 10.06 -34.92
C SER A 176 -12.33 8.61 -34.92
N HIS A 177 -13.23 7.64 -34.79
CA HIS A 177 -12.91 6.22 -34.91
C HIS A 177 -12.44 5.85 -36.32
N THR A 178 -13.10 6.38 -37.36
CA THR A 178 -12.70 6.17 -38.75
C THR A 178 -11.32 6.78 -39.04
N GLY A 179 -11.07 8.01 -38.58
CA GLY A 179 -9.77 8.67 -38.68
C GLY A 179 -8.68 7.93 -37.89
N ALA A 180 -8.99 7.40 -36.71
CA ALA A 180 -8.07 6.58 -35.93
C ALA A 180 -7.76 5.24 -36.61
N GLN A 181 -8.72 4.62 -37.30
CA GLN A 181 -8.48 3.42 -38.10
C GLN A 181 -7.63 3.71 -39.34
N GLN A 182 -7.86 4.84 -40.03
CA GLN A 182 -7.03 5.28 -41.14
C GLN A 182 -5.59 5.56 -40.67
N ALA A 183 -5.43 6.35 -39.60
CA ALA A 183 -4.12 6.63 -39.00
C ALA A 183 -3.41 5.36 -38.48
N LEU A 184 -4.15 4.36 -37.99
CA LEU A 184 -3.58 3.07 -37.58
C LEU A 184 -3.08 2.26 -38.79
N GLU A 185 -3.81 2.26 -39.91
CA GLU A 185 -3.38 1.54 -41.11
C GLU A 185 -2.26 2.27 -41.85
N GLU A 186 -2.27 3.62 -41.88
CA GLU A 186 -1.14 4.44 -42.31
C GLU A 186 0.08 4.19 -41.42
N ALA A 187 -0.07 4.17 -40.09
CA ALA A 187 1.02 3.86 -39.16
C ALA A 187 1.54 2.42 -39.32
N ARG A 188 0.68 1.45 -39.67
CA ARG A 188 1.10 0.08 -40.02
C ARG A 188 1.84 0.01 -41.35
N GLN A 189 1.45 0.81 -42.33
CA GLN A 189 2.15 0.88 -43.61
C GLN A 189 3.50 1.58 -43.44
N ILE A 190 3.54 2.69 -42.70
CA ILE A 190 4.80 3.35 -42.27
C ILE A 190 5.66 2.38 -41.46
N ALA A 191 5.11 1.56 -40.57
CA ALA A 191 5.88 0.55 -39.83
C ALA A 191 6.38 -0.62 -40.70
N LYS A 192 5.75 -0.90 -41.85
CA LYS A 192 6.29 -1.83 -42.86
C LYS A 192 7.37 -1.17 -43.73
N ASP A 193 7.23 0.11 -44.02
CA ASP A 193 8.14 0.87 -44.88
C ASP A 193 9.35 1.45 -44.11
N MET A 194 9.27 1.53 -42.78
CA MET A 194 10.39 1.79 -41.88
C MET A 194 11.31 0.56 -41.81
N VAL A 195 12.15 0.39 -42.84
CA VAL A 195 13.25 -0.59 -42.86
C VAL A 195 14.42 -0.11 -41.99
N LYS A 196 14.16 0.08 -40.69
CA LYS A 196 15.18 0.10 -39.65
C LYS A 196 14.60 -0.43 -38.34
N PRO A 197 15.21 -1.47 -37.73
CA PRO A 197 14.84 -1.89 -36.39
C PRO A 197 15.06 -0.75 -35.38
N PRO A 198 14.44 -0.78 -34.19
CA PRO A 198 14.75 0.16 -33.14
C PRO A 198 16.26 0.11 -32.82
N PRO A 199 16.92 1.25 -32.59
CA PRO A 199 18.36 1.31 -32.39
C PRO A 199 18.80 0.42 -31.22
N VAL A 200 19.76 -0.45 -31.49
CA VAL A 200 20.23 -1.45 -30.54
C VAL A 200 21.11 -0.79 -29.47
N PHE A 201 20.97 -1.23 -28.22
CA PHE A 201 21.89 -0.85 -27.14
C PHE A 201 22.84 -2.01 -26.85
N TYR A 202 24.11 -1.84 -27.21
CA TYR A 202 25.16 -2.82 -26.95
C TYR A 202 25.88 -2.50 -25.63
N CYS A 203 25.84 -3.45 -24.71
CA CYS A 203 26.56 -3.43 -23.44
C CYS A 203 27.44 -4.68 -23.38
N PRO A 204 28.72 -4.56 -23.02
CA PRO A 204 29.59 -5.72 -22.88
C PRO A 204 29.22 -6.57 -21.67
N ALA A 205 29.57 -7.85 -21.73
CA ALA A 205 29.48 -8.78 -20.61
C ALA A 205 30.64 -8.58 -19.64
N GLU A 206 30.34 -8.11 -18.42
CA GLU A 206 31.30 -7.92 -17.33
C GLU A 206 30.79 -8.49 -16.00
N GLU A 207 31.70 -8.91 -15.13
CA GLU A 207 31.46 -8.89 -13.69
C GLU A 207 31.89 -7.53 -13.12
N ARG A 208 30.93 -6.78 -12.60
CA ARG A 208 31.17 -5.47 -11.97
C ARG A 208 30.63 -5.43 -10.55
N GLY A 209 31.44 -4.89 -9.64
CA GLY A 209 31.17 -4.85 -8.21
C GLY A 209 31.54 -3.51 -7.62
N ILE A 210 30.56 -2.61 -7.51
CA ILE A 210 30.72 -1.29 -6.90
C ILE A 210 30.23 -1.35 -5.46
N TRP A 211 31.05 -0.91 -4.52
CA TRP A 211 30.61 -0.48 -3.20
C TRP A 211 30.87 1.02 -3.05
N GLN A 212 29.80 1.75 -2.76
CA GLN A 212 29.80 3.16 -2.40
C GLN A 212 28.64 3.35 -1.44
N ARG A 213 28.83 4.09 -0.35
CA ARG A 213 27.70 4.41 0.53
C ARG A 213 26.80 5.41 -0.16
N SER A 214 25.56 5.01 -0.44
CA SER A 214 24.54 5.91 -0.98
C SER A 214 24.04 6.87 0.10
N TYR A 215 23.53 8.04 -0.33
CA TYR A 215 22.90 9.01 0.57
C TYR A 215 21.62 8.46 1.24
N ASP A 216 20.96 7.49 0.59
CA ASP A 216 19.77 6.79 1.12
C ASP A 216 20.10 5.60 2.06
N GLY A 217 21.38 5.29 2.26
CA GLY A 217 21.82 4.22 3.16
C GLY A 217 21.62 2.79 2.62
N THR A 218 21.10 2.61 1.40
CA THR A 218 21.02 1.30 0.74
C THR A 218 22.36 0.90 0.12
N GLU A 219 23.01 -0.13 0.66
CA GLU A 219 24.21 -0.70 0.05
C GLU A 219 23.86 -1.27 -1.33
N ARG A 220 24.25 -0.55 -2.40
CA ARG A 220 24.03 -1.02 -3.77
C ARG A 220 24.92 -2.22 -4.05
N THR A 221 24.29 -3.40 -4.15
CA THR A 221 24.76 -4.60 -4.88
C THR A 221 26.27 -4.85 -4.82
N SER A 222 26.73 -5.36 -3.68
CA SER A 222 28.15 -5.50 -3.40
C SER A 222 28.46 -6.90 -2.84
N LYS A 223 29.28 -7.69 -3.55
CA LYS A 223 29.93 -8.89 -2.99
C LYS A 223 31.09 -8.53 -2.02
N TRP A 224 31.35 -7.25 -1.79
CA TRP A 224 32.44 -6.81 -0.92
C TRP A 224 32.17 -7.20 0.54
N THR A 225 33.12 -7.89 1.15
CA THR A 225 33.10 -8.24 2.58
C THR A 225 34.18 -7.50 3.32
N PHE A 226 33.85 -6.91 4.47
CA PHE A 226 34.75 -6.11 5.30
C PHE A 226 34.99 -6.82 6.64
N SER A 227 36.24 -6.95 7.07
CA SER A 227 36.65 -7.59 8.32
C SER A 227 37.73 -6.78 9.05
N GLY A 228 37.75 -6.89 10.39
CA GLY A 228 38.54 -6.03 11.28
C GLY A 228 37.65 -5.14 12.14
N ASN A 229 38.23 -4.38 13.06
CA ASN A 229 37.51 -3.44 13.90
C ASN A 229 37.09 -2.20 13.07
N LEU A 230 35.80 -2.06 12.78
CA LEU A 230 35.30 -1.07 11.83
C LEU A 230 34.02 -0.37 12.30
N THR A 231 33.88 0.88 11.88
CA THR A 231 32.65 1.68 12.00
C THR A 231 32.20 2.16 10.61
N ARG A 232 30.91 2.50 10.46
CA ARG A 232 30.31 2.92 9.18
C ARG A 232 29.74 4.33 9.30
N SER A 233 30.46 5.33 8.81
CA SER A 233 30.01 6.74 8.74
C SER A 233 29.21 7.00 7.46
N SER A 234 28.44 8.10 7.40
CA SER A 234 27.61 8.42 6.24
C SER A 234 28.38 8.56 4.92
N TYR A 235 29.70 8.71 4.97
CA TYR A 235 30.57 8.92 3.80
C TYR A 235 31.59 7.79 3.58
N ASP A 236 31.91 7.00 4.61
CA ASP A 236 32.99 6.01 4.57
C ASP A 236 32.82 4.84 5.56
N VAL A 237 33.54 3.75 5.29
CA VAL A 237 33.88 2.69 6.26
C VAL A 237 35.21 3.06 6.89
N VAL A 238 35.26 3.12 8.22
CA VAL A 238 36.47 3.48 8.98
C VAL A 238 36.92 2.28 9.78
N PHE A 239 38.07 1.71 9.40
CA PHE A 239 38.80 0.75 10.22
C PHE A 239 39.65 1.49 11.25
N SER A 240 39.67 1.03 12.51
CA SER A 240 40.40 1.72 13.58
C SER A 240 41.00 0.76 14.60
N GLY A 241 42.09 1.19 15.24
CA GLY A 241 42.79 0.41 16.27
C GLY A 241 43.98 -0.40 15.72
N PRO A 242 44.57 -1.29 16.55
CA PRO A 242 45.82 -1.99 16.21
C PRO A 242 45.61 -3.25 15.37
N ASP A 243 44.39 -3.77 15.31
CA ASP A 243 44.08 -5.03 14.64
C ASP A 243 44.08 -4.86 13.11
N ALA A 244 44.60 -5.87 12.41
CA ALA A 244 44.60 -5.86 10.95
C ALA A 244 43.16 -5.89 10.38
N TRP A 245 42.92 -5.08 9.37
CA TRP A 245 41.68 -5.04 8.60
C TRP A 245 41.88 -5.60 7.20
N GLU A 246 40.80 -6.12 6.61
CA GLU A 246 40.78 -6.67 5.27
C GLU A 246 39.41 -6.46 4.60
N VAL A 247 39.47 -6.11 3.32
CA VAL A 247 38.32 -5.89 2.44
C VAL A 247 38.49 -6.87 1.27
N ARG A 248 37.48 -7.70 1.00
CA ARG A 248 37.55 -8.74 -0.04
C ARG A 248 36.44 -8.61 -1.07
N TYR A 249 36.73 -8.95 -2.32
CA TYR A 249 35.75 -9.17 -3.39
C TYR A 249 36.00 -10.53 -4.06
N PRO A 250 35.10 -11.52 -3.91
CA PRO A 250 35.20 -12.79 -4.62
C PRO A 250 34.70 -12.64 -6.07
N LEU A 251 35.57 -12.95 -7.02
CA LEU A 251 35.21 -13.04 -8.44
C LEU A 251 34.51 -14.38 -8.73
N SER A 252 33.72 -14.40 -9.81
CA SER A 252 33.00 -15.60 -10.26
C SER A 252 33.88 -16.47 -11.16
N GLU A 253 34.66 -15.85 -12.04
CA GLU A 253 35.38 -16.54 -13.13
C GLU A 253 36.90 -16.30 -13.06
N PRO A 254 37.70 -17.26 -12.57
CA PRO A 254 39.12 -17.04 -12.26
C PRO A 254 40.03 -16.82 -13.47
N ALA A 255 39.61 -17.29 -14.65
CA ALA A 255 40.38 -17.12 -15.88
C ALA A 255 40.14 -15.76 -16.56
N ASN A 256 39.01 -15.10 -16.28
CA ASN A 256 38.63 -13.85 -16.94
C ASN A 256 39.61 -12.70 -16.67
N PRO A 257 40.09 -12.47 -15.43
CA PRO A 257 41.16 -11.49 -15.15
C PRO A 257 42.39 -11.59 -16.07
N LEU A 258 42.87 -12.82 -16.33
CA LEU A 258 44.05 -13.05 -17.18
C LEU A 258 43.72 -13.01 -18.69
N ARG A 259 42.50 -13.39 -19.08
CA ARG A 259 42.08 -13.45 -20.49
C ARG A 259 41.65 -12.09 -21.03
N TYR A 260 40.74 -11.43 -20.33
CA TYR A 260 40.03 -10.22 -20.77
C TYR A 260 40.41 -8.97 -19.96
N GLY A 261 41.36 -9.11 -19.04
CA GLY A 261 41.85 -8.04 -18.19
C GLY A 261 41.09 -7.92 -16.88
N PHE A 262 41.57 -7.04 -16.01
CA PHE A 262 40.99 -6.80 -14.69
C PHE A 262 41.28 -5.38 -14.26
N SER A 263 40.32 -4.75 -13.60
CA SER A 263 40.46 -3.40 -13.06
C SER A 263 39.82 -3.33 -11.68
N THR A 264 40.53 -2.75 -10.72
CA THR A 264 39.93 -2.29 -9.47
C THR A 264 40.41 -0.89 -9.14
N ARG A 265 39.51 -0.05 -8.63
CA ARG A 265 39.85 1.27 -8.07
C ARG A 265 39.14 1.47 -6.75
N PHE A 266 39.76 2.22 -5.86
CA PHE A 266 39.20 2.53 -4.56
C PHE A 266 39.72 3.86 -4.02
N SER A 267 38.85 4.55 -3.28
CA SER A 267 39.16 5.79 -2.59
C SER A 267 39.50 5.46 -1.14
N VAL A 268 40.74 5.73 -0.74
CA VAL A 268 41.27 5.44 0.59
C VAL A 268 41.89 6.68 1.24
N LEU A 269 41.66 6.86 2.53
CA LEU A 269 42.34 7.86 3.35
C LEU A 269 42.99 7.16 4.54
N LEU A 270 44.24 7.51 4.81
CA LEU A 270 45.05 6.93 5.88
C LEU A 270 45.35 8.02 6.91
N ASN A 271 45.06 7.78 8.19
CA ASN A 271 45.24 8.77 9.25
C ASN A 271 45.98 8.17 10.47
N ASP A 272 46.88 8.97 11.04
CA ASP A 272 47.74 8.66 12.19
C ASP A 272 48.12 9.99 12.88
N ASP A 273 48.82 9.98 14.01
CA ASP A 273 49.14 11.19 14.79
C ASP A 273 49.95 12.23 13.99
N ARG A 274 50.86 11.75 13.14
CA ARG A 274 51.83 12.53 12.37
C ARG A 274 52.36 11.68 11.22
N ASP A 275 52.80 12.33 10.14
CA ASP A 275 53.28 11.61 8.94
C ASP A 275 54.47 10.69 9.29
N THR A 276 55.35 11.10 10.22
CA THR A 276 56.47 10.28 10.71
C THR A 276 56.07 9.04 11.54
N ALA A 277 54.80 8.90 11.92
CA ALA A 277 54.28 7.66 12.52
C ALA A 277 54.00 6.58 11.47
N LEU A 278 53.96 6.94 10.18
CA LEU A 278 53.80 6.02 9.04
C LEU A 278 55.15 5.54 8.48
N GLU A 279 56.26 6.18 8.85
CA GLU A 279 57.59 5.98 8.28
C GLU A 279 58.07 4.52 8.42
N GLY A 280 58.47 3.92 7.29
CA GLY A 280 58.93 2.54 7.19
C GLY A 280 57.83 1.47 7.22
N LYS A 281 56.55 1.83 7.36
CA LYS A 281 55.43 0.87 7.45
C LYS A 281 54.89 0.48 6.07
N ASP A 282 54.52 -0.79 5.93
CA ASP A 282 53.61 -1.28 4.88
C ASP A 282 52.17 -0.97 5.29
N LEU A 283 51.59 0.08 4.72
CA LEU A 283 50.30 0.61 5.15
C LEU A 283 49.13 -0.23 4.63
N MET A 284 49.23 -0.70 3.39
CA MET A 284 48.29 -1.63 2.79
C MET A 284 48.98 -2.50 1.73
N GLU A 285 48.42 -3.67 1.47
CA GLU A 285 48.62 -4.39 0.21
C GLU A 285 47.30 -4.68 -0.50
N VAL A 286 47.37 -4.74 -1.82
CA VAL A 286 46.30 -5.20 -2.71
C VAL A 286 46.79 -6.50 -3.32
N ARG A 287 45.97 -7.55 -3.28
CA ARG A 287 46.33 -8.91 -3.69
C ARG A 287 45.14 -9.59 -4.37
N LEU A 288 45.34 -10.17 -5.54
CA LEU A 288 44.36 -11.04 -6.21
C LEU A 288 45.01 -12.41 -6.44
N ALA A 289 44.48 -13.44 -5.77
CA ALA A 289 44.96 -14.81 -5.92
C ALA A 289 44.32 -15.49 -7.15
N ILE A 290 45.15 -16.01 -8.06
CA ILE A 290 44.72 -16.69 -9.27
C ILE A 290 45.12 -18.17 -9.17
N PRO A 291 44.25 -19.14 -9.49
CA PRO A 291 44.63 -20.55 -9.49
C PRO A 291 45.41 -20.93 -10.76
N ASP A 292 46.22 -21.97 -10.68
CA ASP A 292 47.14 -22.37 -11.76
C ASP A 292 46.44 -22.94 -13.00
N ASP A 293 45.23 -23.48 -12.85
CA ASP A 293 44.37 -23.96 -13.94
C ASP A 293 43.66 -22.84 -14.71
N ALA A 294 43.63 -21.63 -14.16
CA ALA A 294 43.09 -20.44 -14.82
C ALA A 294 44.09 -19.74 -15.77
N LEU A 295 45.36 -20.17 -15.78
CA LEU A 295 46.42 -19.61 -16.62
C LEU A 295 46.12 -19.79 -18.13
N PRO A 296 46.12 -18.71 -18.94
CA PRO A 296 46.03 -18.84 -20.39
C PRO A 296 47.22 -19.61 -20.99
N PRO A 297 47.04 -20.32 -22.13
CA PRO A 297 48.15 -20.97 -22.83
C PRO A 297 49.30 -20.01 -23.14
N GLY A 298 50.54 -20.41 -22.82
CA GLY A 298 51.74 -19.60 -23.02
C GLY A 298 52.04 -18.57 -21.91
N PHE A 299 51.17 -18.43 -20.91
CA PHE A 299 51.38 -17.50 -19.80
C PHE A 299 52.44 -18.04 -18.82
N SER A 300 53.63 -17.44 -18.83
CA SER A 300 54.78 -17.88 -18.03
C SER A 300 54.77 -17.24 -16.63
N VAL A 301 54.72 -18.08 -15.59
CA VAL A 301 54.78 -17.67 -14.17
C VAL A 301 55.93 -18.37 -13.43
N PRO A 302 56.39 -17.85 -12.28
CA PRO A 302 57.32 -18.56 -11.43
C PRO A 302 56.73 -19.92 -10.98
N PRO A 303 57.54 -21.00 -10.93
CA PRO A 303 57.08 -22.30 -10.48
C PRO A 303 56.67 -22.26 -9.01
N ALA A 304 55.61 -23.00 -8.65
CA ALA A 304 55.20 -23.16 -7.27
C ALA A 304 56.26 -23.92 -6.46
N THR A 305 56.54 -23.47 -5.24
CA THR A 305 57.40 -24.16 -4.27
C THR A 305 56.63 -24.42 -2.98
N PRO A 306 57.06 -25.36 -2.10
CA PRO A 306 56.35 -25.66 -0.86
C PRO A 306 56.17 -24.45 0.07
N ASP A 307 57.11 -23.51 0.04
CA ASP A 307 57.11 -22.24 0.78
C ASP A 307 56.34 -21.12 0.07
N ARG A 308 56.15 -21.22 -1.26
CA ARG A 308 55.42 -20.24 -2.07
C ARG A 308 54.51 -20.93 -3.10
N PRO A 309 53.39 -21.53 -2.68
CA PRO A 309 52.52 -22.25 -3.60
C PRO A 309 51.56 -21.33 -4.37
N TYR A 310 51.07 -20.23 -3.78
CA TYR A 310 49.98 -19.43 -4.35
C TYR A 310 50.50 -18.46 -5.40
N LEU A 311 49.84 -18.40 -6.56
CA LEU A 311 50.07 -17.37 -7.57
C LEU A 311 49.24 -16.14 -7.24
N VAL A 312 49.87 -14.96 -7.19
CA VAL A 312 49.19 -13.69 -6.91
C VAL A 312 49.58 -12.58 -7.86
N LEU A 313 48.57 -11.74 -8.12
CA LEU A 313 48.67 -10.38 -8.66
C LEU A 313 48.58 -9.40 -7.48
N GLY A 314 49.11 -8.19 -7.64
CA GLY A 314 49.01 -7.11 -6.66
C GLY A 314 50.32 -6.41 -6.28
N TRP A 315 50.23 -5.52 -5.30
CA TRP A 315 51.29 -4.63 -4.85
C TRP A 315 51.14 -4.28 -3.37
N VAL A 316 52.24 -3.85 -2.73
CA VAL A 316 52.24 -3.31 -1.35
C VAL A 316 52.64 -1.83 -1.39
N ALA A 317 51.98 -1.01 -0.57
CA ALA A 317 52.27 0.41 -0.42
C ALA A 317 53.01 0.67 0.90
N ARG A 318 54.30 1.02 0.80
CA ARG A 318 55.17 1.39 1.92
C ARG A 318 55.31 2.90 1.99
N TYR A 319 55.14 3.50 3.16
CA TYR A 319 55.47 4.91 3.33
C TYR A 319 56.92 5.06 3.80
N GLN A 320 57.74 5.75 3.02
CA GLN A 320 59.16 5.95 3.30
C GLN A 320 59.69 7.21 2.61
N ASP A 321 60.61 7.93 3.26
CA ASP A 321 61.28 9.12 2.73
C ASP A 321 60.29 10.19 2.24
N ASN A 322 59.18 10.36 2.97
CA ASN A 322 58.06 11.24 2.65
C ASN A 322 57.41 10.96 1.26
N LYS A 323 57.46 9.70 0.81
CA LYS A 323 56.81 9.17 -0.40
C LYS A 323 55.98 7.93 -0.03
N LEU A 324 54.93 7.65 -0.80
CA LEU A 324 54.33 6.31 -0.81
C LEU A 324 54.98 5.50 -1.94
N LEU A 325 55.84 4.55 -1.59
CA LEU A 325 56.49 3.63 -2.50
C LEU A 325 55.57 2.43 -2.76
N ILE A 326 55.29 2.14 -4.03
CA ILE A 326 54.51 0.98 -4.43
C ILE A 326 55.47 -0.11 -4.90
N LEU A 327 55.49 -1.23 -4.19
CA LEU A 327 56.46 -2.31 -4.37
C LEU A 327 55.75 -3.59 -4.84
N PRO A 328 56.46 -4.53 -5.49
CA PRO A 328 55.95 -5.89 -5.67
C PRO A 328 55.61 -6.52 -4.31
N LEU A 329 54.55 -7.32 -4.26
CA LEU A 329 54.26 -8.18 -3.11
C LEU A 329 55.50 -9.03 -2.76
N ASP A 330 55.69 -9.34 -1.48
CA ASP A 330 56.78 -10.18 -0.95
C ASP A 330 58.20 -9.84 -1.49
N SER A 331 58.44 -8.59 -1.91
CA SER A 331 59.71 -8.15 -2.48
C SER A 331 60.82 -8.17 -1.44
N THR A 332 61.96 -8.77 -1.81
CA THR A 332 63.20 -8.71 -1.03
C THR A 332 64.16 -7.61 -1.54
N GLU A 333 63.78 -6.85 -2.57
CA GLU A 333 64.56 -5.69 -3.00
C GLU A 333 64.45 -4.55 -1.97
N THR A 334 65.53 -3.81 -1.76
CA THR A 334 65.50 -2.58 -0.95
C THR A 334 64.45 -1.62 -1.51
N PRO A 335 63.53 -1.09 -0.68
CA PRO A 335 62.52 -0.12 -1.13
C PRO A 335 63.17 1.06 -1.88
N SER A 336 62.61 1.37 -3.05
CA SER A 336 63.05 2.46 -3.91
C SER A 336 61.90 2.93 -4.80
N ASP A 337 62.05 4.09 -5.44
CA ASP A 337 61.07 4.65 -6.37
C ASP A 337 61.11 4.01 -7.78
N ARG A 338 61.93 2.97 -7.97
CA ARG A 338 62.06 2.18 -9.21
C ARG A 338 60.72 1.69 -9.77
N PHE A 339 59.79 1.29 -8.90
CA PHE A 339 58.51 0.70 -9.29
C PHE A 339 57.45 1.77 -9.50
N ALA A 340 56.84 2.29 -8.43
CA ALA A 340 56.16 3.58 -8.46
C ALA A 340 56.37 4.32 -7.15
N ALA A 341 56.35 5.65 -7.17
CA ALA A 341 56.43 6.48 -5.97
C ALA A 341 55.52 7.70 -6.07
N LEU A 342 54.62 7.84 -5.11
CA LEU A 342 53.74 9.00 -5.00
C LEU A 342 54.37 10.04 -4.07
N SER A 343 54.86 11.12 -4.67
CA SER A 343 55.34 12.30 -3.95
C SER A 343 54.16 13.14 -3.50
N GLY A 344 54.22 13.68 -2.27
CA GLY A 344 53.13 14.50 -1.72
C GLY A 344 52.03 13.71 -1.00
N PHE A 345 52.23 12.42 -0.73
CA PHE A 345 51.43 11.70 0.26
C PHE A 345 51.46 12.43 1.61
N ARG A 346 50.30 12.60 2.22
CA ARG A 346 50.08 13.14 3.56
C ARG A 346 48.94 12.37 4.22
N ARG A 347 49.02 12.14 5.53
CA ARG A 347 47.91 11.59 6.31
C ARG A 347 46.67 12.51 6.20
N GLY A 348 45.48 11.93 6.28
CA GLY A 348 44.21 12.67 6.24
C GLY A 348 43.80 13.20 4.86
N ASN A 349 44.59 12.92 3.80
CA ASN A 349 44.17 13.13 2.41
C ASN A 349 43.51 11.85 1.85
N TRP A 350 42.56 12.04 0.93
CA TRP A 350 42.06 10.96 0.08
C TRP A 350 43.02 10.67 -1.06
N PHE A 351 43.12 9.39 -1.41
CA PHE A 351 43.91 8.86 -2.52
C PHE A 351 43.08 7.87 -3.33
N HIS A 352 43.27 7.85 -4.65
CA HIS A 352 42.51 7.00 -5.56
C HIS A 352 43.41 5.92 -6.17
N PHE A 353 43.50 4.78 -5.50
CA PHE A 353 44.39 3.67 -5.84
C PHE A 353 43.69 2.54 -6.59
N GLY A 354 44.46 1.62 -7.16
CA GLY A 354 43.91 0.46 -7.84
C GLY A 354 44.94 -0.52 -8.39
N LEU A 355 44.43 -1.60 -8.99
CA LEU A 355 45.20 -2.63 -9.69
C LEU A 355 44.57 -2.83 -11.07
N SER A 356 45.40 -2.82 -12.11
CA SER A 356 45.01 -3.01 -13.50
C SER A 356 45.80 -4.16 -14.13
N LEU A 357 45.14 -4.96 -14.96
CA LEU A 357 45.73 -5.99 -15.80
C LEU A 357 45.18 -5.84 -17.22
N SER A 358 46.08 -5.82 -18.21
CA SER A 358 45.66 -5.83 -19.62
C SER A 358 45.17 -7.23 -20.05
N PRO A 359 44.21 -7.31 -20.99
CA PRO A 359 43.81 -8.58 -21.62
C PRO A 359 45.03 -9.36 -22.13
N GLY A 360 45.10 -10.67 -21.81
CA GLY A 360 46.18 -11.57 -22.24
C GLY A 360 47.60 -11.21 -21.78
N SER A 361 47.79 -10.17 -20.97
CA SER A 361 49.10 -9.64 -20.61
C SER A 361 49.62 -10.24 -19.30
N PRO A 362 50.91 -10.63 -19.20
CA PRO A 362 51.53 -11.02 -17.94
C PRO A 362 51.96 -9.82 -17.08
N TRP A 363 51.47 -8.61 -17.39
CA TRP A 363 51.88 -7.36 -16.77
C TRP A 363 50.70 -6.66 -16.10
N GLN A 364 50.80 -6.53 -14.79
CA GLN A 364 49.88 -5.72 -13.99
C GLN A 364 50.45 -4.33 -13.74
N TYR A 365 49.58 -3.38 -13.41
CA TYR A 365 49.92 -1.99 -13.15
C TYR A 365 49.26 -1.53 -11.85
N PHE A 366 50.01 -0.78 -11.06
CA PHE A 366 49.42 0.08 -10.05
C PHE A 366 48.60 1.17 -10.73
N MET A 367 47.44 1.51 -10.17
CA MET A 367 46.65 2.66 -10.62
C MET A 367 46.69 3.77 -9.57
N ASN A 368 46.89 5.01 -10.02
CA ASN A 368 46.69 6.22 -9.25
C ASN A 368 45.87 7.21 -10.09
N GLU A 369 44.84 7.84 -9.51
CA GLU A 369 43.93 8.75 -10.22
C GLU A 369 43.35 8.12 -11.51
N SER A 370 42.83 6.89 -11.38
CA SER A 370 42.34 6.05 -12.48
C SER A 370 43.34 5.77 -13.63
N SER A 371 44.62 6.13 -13.47
CA SER A 371 45.66 6.01 -14.50
C SER A 371 46.73 4.99 -14.10
N ARG A 372 47.21 4.17 -15.04
CA ARG A 372 48.33 3.25 -14.82
C ARG A 372 49.60 4.04 -14.49
N ASN A 373 50.32 3.65 -13.44
CA ASN A 373 51.46 4.41 -12.93
C ASN A 373 52.65 3.49 -12.59
N GLY A 374 53.87 4.01 -12.77
CA GLY A 374 55.10 3.26 -12.53
C GLY A 374 55.43 2.16 -13.54
N VAL A 375 56.38 1.31 -13.16
CA VAL A 375 56.85 0.15 -13.94
C VAL A 375 55.86 -1.02 -13.79
N PRO A 376 55.47 -1.71 -14.89
CA PRO A 376 54.63 -2.89 -14.80
C PRO A 376 55.27 -4.00 -13.96
N LEU A 377 54.44 -4.64 -13.13
CA LEU A 377 54.83 -5.75 -12.29
C LEU A 377 54.42 -7.08 -12.94
N ARG A 378 55.06 -8.18 -12.54
CA ARG A 378 54.67 -9.54 -12.93
C ARG A 378 53.94 -10.26 -11.80
N PRO A 379 53.08 -11.25 -12.12
CA PRO A 379 52.60 -12.22 -11.15
C PRO A 379 53.76 -12.88 -10.39
N ILE A 380 53.58 -13.14 -9.10
CA ILE A 380 54.58 -13.79 -8.25
C ILE A 380 54.00 -15.00 -7.53
N ARG A 381 54.88 -15.80 -6.94
CA ARG A 381 54.53 -16.84 -5.97
C ARG A 381 54.71 -16.32 -4.55
N THR A 382 53.71 -16.58 -3.70
CA THR A 382 53.65 -16.15 -2.29
C THR A 382 53.36 -17.34 -1.38
N GLY A 383 53.91 -17.29 -0.15
CA GLY A 383 53.55 -18.21 0.93
C GLY A 383 52.29 -17.79 1.69
N VAL A 384 51.86 -16.52 1.55
CA VAL A 384 50.73 -16.00 2.32
C VAL A 384 49.42 -16.44 1.67
N SER A 385 48.71 -17.33 2.36
CA SER A 385 47.40 -17.82 1.91
C SER A 385 46.40 -16.67 1.80
N THR A 386 45.59 -16.73 0.75
CA THR A 386 44.51 -15.80 0.43
C THR A 386 43.45 -16.63 -0.29
N PRO A 387 42.13 -16.40 -0.06
CA PRO A 387 41.11 -17.14 -0.79
C PRO A 387 41.34 -17.02 -2.30
N VAL A 388 41.33 -18.16 -2.98
CA VAL A 388 41.51 -18.23 -4.44
C VAL A 388 40.39 -17.43 -5.12
N ASN A 389 40.72 -16.81 -6.25
CA ASN A 389 39.79 -15.98 -7.03
C ASN A 389 39.18 -14.79 -6.26
N THR A 390 39.91 -14.25 -5.29
CA THR A 390 39.42 -13.16 -4.44
C THR A 390 40.42 -12.01 -4.46
N LEU A 391 39.96 -10.81 -4.83
CA LEU A 391 40.69 -9.58 -4.56
C LEU A 391 40.62 -9.29 -3.07
N CYS A 392 41.75 -9.04 -2.43
CA CYS A 392 41.87 -8.62 -1.04
C CYS A 392 42.66 -7.31 -0.98
N ILE A 393 42.15 -6.34 -0.23
CA ILE A 393 42.81 -5.08 0.12
C ILE A 393 42.92 -5.09 1.64
N ARG A 394 44.12 -5.05 2.20
CA ARG A 394 44.33 -5.25 3.64
C ARG A 394 45.50 -4.46 4.20
N SER A 395 45.45 -4.16 5.50
CA SER A 395 46.60 -3.62 6.23
C SER A 395 47.65 -4.69 6.51
N MET A 396 48.92 -4.28 6.53
CA MET A 396 50.02 -5.06 7.13
C MET A 396 50.41 -4.44 8.48
N THR A 397 50.85 -3.18 8.47
CA THR A 397 51.04 -2.35 9.67
C THR A 397 50.11 -1.15 9.57
N PRO A 398 48.84 -1.26 10.01
CA PRO A 398 47.82 -0.24 9.75
C PRO A 398 48.20 1.15 10.27
N ALA A 399 47.70 2.18 9.56
CA ALA A 399 47.52 3.51 10.14
C ALA A 399 46.42 3.44 11.22
N LYS A 400 46.42 4.37 12.19
CA LYS A 400 45.44 4.35 13.30
C LYS A 400 43.99 4.32 12.84
N GLU A 401 43.71 5.02 11.75
CA GLU A 401 42.43 4.98 11.06
C GLU A 401 42.66 4.77 9.55
N THR A 402 41.87 3.92 8.92
CA THR A 402 41.82 3.77 7.46
C THR A 402 40.39 3.86 6.98
N HIS A 403 40.13 4.81 6.09
CA HIS A 403 38.81 5.16 5.59
C HIS A 403 38.66 4.69 4.14
N PHE A 404 37.54 4.08 3.79
CA PHE A 404 37.15 3.76 2.42
C PHE A 404 35.81 4.41 2.09
N SER A 405 35.77 5.27 1.06
CA SER A 405 34.54 5.93 0.57
C SER A 405 34.02 5.36 -0.75
N TYR A 406 34.86 4.62 -1.47
CA TYR A 406 34.53 4.00 -2.76
C TYR A 406 35.41 2.77 -3.00
N LEU A 407 34.83 1.71 -3.53
CA LEU A 407 35.48 0.48 -3.96
C LEU A 407 34.80 -0.01 -5.24
N GLU A 408 35.57 -0.36 -6.26
CA GLU A 408 35.05 -0.90 -7.51
C GLU A 408 35.97 -1.99 -8.05
N VAL A 409 35.36 -3.07 -8.55
CA VAL A 409 35.98 -4.12 -9.35
C VAL A 409 35.23 -4.23 -10.67
N VAL A 410 35.98 -4.39 -11.75
CA VAL A 410 35.51 -4.74 -13.10
C VAL A 410 36.39 -5.85 -13.66
N ALA A 411 35.77 -6.97 -14.00
CA ALA A 411 36.37 -8.11 -14.67
C ALA A 411 35.57 -8.41 -15.95
N PRO A 412 36.03 -7.93 -17.11
CA PRO A 412 35.43 -8.24 -18.40
C PRO A 412 35.30 -9.76 -18.65
N HIS A 413 34.22 -10.19 -19.28
CA HIS A 413 34.03 -11.57 -19.74
C HIS A 413 34.35 -11.75 -21.23
N GLU A 414 34.64 -10.65 -21.92
CA GLU A 414 34.98 -10.60 -23.33
C GLU A 414 35.90 -9.40 -23.63
N VAL A 415 36.59 -9.41 -24.77
CA VAL A 415 37.11 -8.18 -25.38
C VAL A 415 35.98 -7.62 -26.24
N PHE A 416 35.46 -6.45 -25.88
CA PHE A 416 34.27 -5.89 -26.52
C PHE A 416 34.63 -5.17 -27.81
N SER A 417 34.68 -5.94 -28.90
CA SER A 417 35.04 -5.46 -30.24
C SER A 417 33.89 -5.73 -31.22
N HIS A 418 33.07 -4.71 -31.50
CA HIS A 418 31.93 -4.85 -32.41
C HIS A 418 32.28 -4.37 -33.82
N ARG A 419 32.05 -5.22 -34.84
CA ARG A 419 32.19 -4.84 -36.25
C ARG A 419 30.91 -4.20 -36.73
N LEU A 420 30.97 -2.91 -37.09
CA LEU A 420 29.81 -2.16 -37.53
C LEU A 420 29.25 -2.72 -38.85
N THR A 421 27.93 -2.70 -38.95
CA THR A 421 27.11 -3.17 -40.06
C THR A 421 26.06 -2.12 -40.41
N PRO A 422 25.41 -2.19 -41.60
CA PRO A 422 24.29 -1.31 -41.94
C PRO A 422 23.09 -1.37 -40.98
N GLU A 423 22.97 -2.44 -40.20
CA GLU A 423 21.89 -2.64 -39.21
C GLU A 423 22.13 -1.86 -37.91
N ASP A 424 23.37 -1.46 -37.63
CA ASP A 424 23.77 -0.72 -36.43
C ASP A 424 23.40 0.79 -36.48
N ASP A 425 22.68 1.27 -37.49
CA ASP A 425 22.38 2.72 -37.56
C ASP A 425 21.48 3.19 -36.41
N GLY A 426 21.91 4.27 -35.76
CA GLY A 426 21.33 4.79 -34.53
C GLY A 426 21.71 4.02 -33.27
N ALA A 427 22.41 2.88 -33.38
CA ALA A 427 22.77 2.05 -32.23
C ALA A 427 23.66 2.80 -31.23
N THR A 428 23.56 2.40 -29.97
CA THR A 428 24.37 2.93 -28.87
C THR A 428 25.27 1.85 -28.32
N PHE A 429 26.57 2.12 -28.27
CA PHE A 429 27.60 1.25 -27.72
C PHE A 429 28.09 1.83 -26.41
N TYR A 430 27.91 1.10 -25.32
CA TYR A 430 28.36 1.50 -23.98
C TYR A 430 29.72 0.88 -23.66
N PHE A 431 30.65 1.72 -23.22
CA PHE A 431 32.01 1.34 -22.85
C PHE A 431 32.26 1.68 -21.36
N PRO A 432 32.03 0.73 -20.44
CA PRO A 432 32.25 0.93 -19.01
C PRO A 432 33.73 1.05 -18.66
N TRP A 433 34.01 1.69 -17.51
CA TRP A 433 35.37 1.75 -16.98
C TRP A 433 35.91 0.35 -16.68
N GLY A 434 37.18 0.12 -17.01
CA GLY A 434 37.85 -1.18 -16.87
C GLY A 434 38.04 -1.94 -18.17
N TYR A 435 37.35 -1.54 -19.24
CA TYR A 435 37.66 -1.96 -20.62
C TYR A 435 38.83 -1.11 -21.15
N TYR A 436 39.81 -1.77 -21.78
CA TYR A 436 41.03 -1.15 -22.29
C TYR A 436 41.02 -0.99 -23.82
N SER A 437 42.12 -0.47 -24.38
CA SER A 437 42.35 -0.16 -25.80
C SER A 437 41.95 -1.23 -26.82
N ASP A 438 41.85 -2.47 -26.38
CA ASP A 438 41.60 -3.63 -27.23
C ASP A 438 40.09 -3.77 -27.53
N SER A 439 39.25 -3.06 -26.77
CA SER A 439 37.80 -2.93 -26.97
C SER A 439 37.47 -1.65 -27.73
N GLY A 440 36.43 -1.71 -28.58
CA GLY A 440 36.12 -0.64 -29.51
C GLY A 440 35.19 -1.05 -30.64
N LEU A 441 35.06 -0.17 -31.62
CA LEU A 441 34.28 -0.40 -32.84
C LEU A 441 35.21 -0.68 -34.01
N ILE A 442 34.98 -1.75 -34.76
CA ILE A 442 35.69 -2.05 -36.01
C ILE A 442 34.86 -1.44 -37.15
N LEU A 443 35.40 -0.42 -37.80
CA LEU A 443 34.85 0.10 -39.04
C LEU A 443 35.12 -0.91 -40.17
N PRO A 444 34.07 -1.35 -40.90
CA PRO A 444 34.22 -2.30 -41.99
C PRO A 444 34.77 -1.64 -43.26
N ASP A 445 35.36 -2.44 -44.15
CA ASP A 445 35.72 -1.99 -45.51
C ASP A 445 34.46 -1.81 -46.41
N THR A 446 33.29 -2.30 -46.00
CA THR A 446 32.02 -2.20 -46.73
C THR A 446 31.32 -0.87 -46.51
N GLU A 447 30.80 -0.27 -47.59
CA GLU A 447 30.05 0.99 -47.59
C GLU A 447 28.78 0.93 -46.72
N LEU A 448 28.78 1.72 -45.64
CA LEU A 448 27.63 1.95 -44.78
C LEU A 448 26.60 2.89 -45.45
N PRO A 449 25.31 2.85 -45.08
CA PRO A 449 24.28 3.68 -45.71
C PRO A 449 24.52 5.19 -45.56
N PRO A 450 24.11 6.04 -46.52
CA PRO A 450 24.12 7.49 -46.35
C PRO A 450 23.34 7.92 -45.10
N GLY A 451 23.95 8.75 -44.26
CA GLY A 451 23.37 9.21 -42.99
C GLY A 451 23.60 8.28 -41.80
N PHE A 452 24.36 7.17 -41.96
CA PHE A 452 24.72 6.27 -40.87
C PHE A 452 25.38 7.01 -39.69
N SER A 453 24.95 6.69 -38.48
CA SER A 453 25.42 7.26 -37.22
C SER A 453 25.34 6.23 -36.09
N VAL A 454 26.27 6.29 -35.12
CA VAL A 454 26.25 5.46 -33.91
C VAL A 454 26.67 6.29 -32.71
N THR A 455 26.09 6.02 -31.55
CA THR A 455 26.45 6.70 -30.29
C THR A 455 27.45 5.85 -29.51
N SER A 456 28.62 6.40 -29.20
CA SER A 456 29.58 5.78 -28.27
C SER A 456 29.47 6.43 -26.90
N LEU A 457 28.88 5.72 -25.93
CA LEU A 457 28.74 6.16 -24.54
C LEU A 457 29.88 5.57 -23.69
N ALA A 458 30.95 6.33 -23.49
CA ALA A 458 32.10 5.93 -22.69
C ALA A 458 32.06 6.53 -21.27
N GLU A 459 32.44 5.75 -20.26
CA GLU A 459 32.65 6.28 -18.90
C GLU A 459 33.92 7.15 -18.80
N THR A 460 34.04 7.92 -17.71
CA THR A 460 35.20 8.78 -17.46
C THR A 460 36.51 7.97 -17.48
N PHE A 461 37.50 8.49 -18.22
CA PHE A 461 38.79 7.86 -18.52
C PHE A 461 38.74 6.61 -19.42
N VAL A 462 37.60 6.32 -20.05
CA VAL A 462 37.50 5.29 -21.10
C VAL A 462 37.62 5.95 -22.47
N TYR A 463 38.49 5.39 -23.31
CA TYR A 463 38.77 5.85 -24.66
C TYR A 463 38.61 4.65 -25.61
N PRO A 464 37.39 4.33 -26.06
CA PRO A 464 37.16 3.18 -26.92
C PRO A 464 37.88 3.37 -28.26
N SER A 465 38.55 2.31 -28.71
CA SER A 465 39.26 2.35 -30.00
C SER A 465 38.25 2.37 -31.16
N ILE A 466 38.61 3.07 -32.24
CA ILE A 466 37.97 2.85 -33.54
C ILE A 466 38.99 2.17 -34.44
N LEU A 467 38.81 0.86 -34.60
CA LEU A 467 39.68 -0.04 -35.34
C LEU A 467 39.28 -0.07 -36.82
N LEU A 468 40.24 -0.42 -37.66
CA LEU A 468 40.08 -0.50 -39.12
C LEU A 468 40.20 -1.95 -39.55
N GLU A 469 39.24 -2.48 -40.30
CA GLU A 469 39.21 -3.89 -40.72
C GLU A 469 40.50 -4.32 -41.43
N ASN A 470 40.98 -3.56 -42.42
CA ASN A 470 42.21 -3.89 -43.18
C ASN A 470 43.29 -2.78 -43.18
N ASN A 471 43.23 -1.82 -42.25
CA ASN A 471 44.13 -0.65 -42.18
C ASN A 471 44.16 0.26 -43.43
N ASN A 472 43.25 0.07 -44.39
CA ASN A 472 43.19 0.79 -45.67
C ASN A 472 42.44 2.13 -45.60
N MET A 473 42.26 2.68 -44.40
CA MET A 473 41.46 3.89 -44.15
C MET A 473 42.30 4.94 -43.43
N THR A 474 42.16 6.20 -43.84
CA THR A 474 42.89 7.33 -43.25
C THR A 474 41.89 8.26 -42.56
N PHE A 475 42.12 8.58 -41.29
CA PHE A 475 41.33 9.58 -40.58
C PHE A 475 41.81 11.00 -40.92
N ILE A 476 40.87 11.90 -41.19
CA ILE A 476 41.10 13.34 -41.25
C ILE A 476 40.25 13.94 -40.13
N THR A 477 40.91 14.53 -39.15
CA THR A 477 40.24 15.30 -38.09
C THR A 477 39.68 16.60 -38.69
N VAL A 478 38.64 17.17 -38.10
CA VAL A 478 38.04 18.44 -38.58
C VAL A 478 39.03 19.62 -38.45
N SER A 479 40.10 19.49 -37.64
CA SER A 479 41.22 20.45 -37.59
C SER A 479 42.25 20.30 -38.72
N GLY A 480 42.19 19.22 -39.50
CA GLY A 480 43.11 18.94 -40.61
C GLY A 480 44.43 18.27 -40.21
N ASP A 481 44.59 17.89 -38.94
CA ASP A 481 45.81 17.26 -38.43
C ASP A 481 45.90 15.79 -38.90
N PRO A 482 47.01 15.35 -39.52
CA PRO A 482 47.24 13.95 -39.85
C PRO A 482 47.49 13.14 -38.58
N THR A 483 46.68 12.12 -38.30
CA THR A 483 46.92 11.19 -37.20
C THR A 483 48.12 10.30 -37.53
N SER A 484 49.29 10.60 -36.97
CA SER A 484 50.50 9.83 -37.21
C SER A 484 50.53 8.53 -36.40
N GLY A 485 50.67 7.39 -37.10
CA GLY A 485 51.07 6.08 -36.55
C GLY A 485 50.01 5.32 -35.73
N ASN A 486 49.29 5.98 -34.82
CA ASN A 486 48.35 5.34 -33.91
C ASN A 486 46.90 5.53 -34.37
N LYS A 487 46.20 4.41 -34.57
CA LYS A 487 44.80 4.33 -35.06
C LYS A 487 43.80 4.55 -33.92
N THR A 488 43.96 5.67 -33.23
CA THR A 488 43.16 6.07 -32.07
C THR A 488 42.82 7.55 -32.22
N GLY A 489 41.66 7.84 -32.82
CA GLY A 489 41.08 9.17 -32.76
C GLY A 489 40.40 9.39 -31.41
N SER A 490 40.43 10.62 -30.91
CA SER A 490 39.55 11.09 -29.85
C SER A 490 39.04 12.48 -30.23
N GLY A 491 37.72 12.63 -30.37
CA GLY A 491 37.14 13.85 -30.92
C GLY A 491 35.66 13.70 -31.24
N LYS A 492 34.94 14.83 -31.34
CA LYS A 492 33.47 14.85 -31.44
C LYS A 492 32.89 14.68 -32.85
N GLN A 493 33.69 14.79 -33.92
CA GLN A 493 33.28 14.63 -35.32
C GLN A 493 34.48 14.17 -36.15
N TRP A 494 34.31 13.15 -37.00
CA TRP A 494 35.42 12.50 -37.72
C TRP A 494 35.11 12.40 -39.21
N ILE A 495 36.07 12.75 -40.06
CA ILE A 495 36.01 12.49 -41.49
C ILE A 495 36.89 11.27 -41.79
N THR A 496 36.28 10.18 -42.26
CA THR A 496 37.02 8.95 -42.56
C THR A 496 37.21 8.83 -44.07
N HIS A 497 38.42 8.50 -44.53
CA HIS A 497 38.72 8.26 -45.93
C HIS A 497 38.94 6.77 -46.18
N VAL A 498 38.17 6.16 -47.08
CA VAL A 498 38.20 4.72 -47.38
C VAL A 498 38.47 4.55 -48.87
N GLY A 499 39.69 4.15 -49.22
CA GLY A 499 40.15 4.16 -50.62
C GLY A 499 40.06 5.56 -51.23
N ASN A 500 39.11 5.75 -52.16
CA ASN A 500 38.84 7.02 -52.86
C ASN A 500 37.54 7.71 -52.37
N LYS A 501 36.97 7.33 -51.22
CA LYS A 501 35.68 7.82 -50.72
C LYS A 501 35.81 8.54 -49.37
N ILE A 502 35.10 9.67 -49.23
CA ILE A 502 35.04 10.50 -48.01
C ILE A 502 33.74 10.22 -47.26
N TRP A 503 33.84 10.02 -45.94
CA TRP A 503 32.74 9.75 -45.02
C TRP A 503 32.64 10.82 -43.94
N ASN A 504 31.43 11.26 -43.59
CA ASN A 504 31.18 12.09 -42.41
C ASN A 504 30.57 11.23 -41.30
N ILE A 505 31.30 11.01 -40.21
CA ILE A 505 30.77 10.43 -38.97
C ILE A 505 30.54 11.58 -37.99
N ARG A 506 29.28 11.76 -37.57
CA ARG A 506 28.85 12.85 -36.67
C ARG A 506 28.67 12.38 -35.23
#